data_AF-A0AAN8DWM5-F1
#
_entry.id   AF-A0AAN8DWM5-F1
#
_cell.length_a   1.000
_cell.length_b   1.000
_cell.length_c   1.000
_cell.angle_alpha   90.00
_cell.angle_beta   90.00
_cell.angle_gamma   90.00
#
_symmetry.space_group_name_H-M   'P 1'
#
loop_
_entity.id
_entity.type
_entity.pdbx_description
1 polymer ?
#
loop_
_entity_poly.entity_id
_entity_poly.type
_entity_poly.pdbx_seq_one_letter_code
_entity_poly.pdbx_strand_id
1 'polypeptide(L)'
;MAFFKSRTSKKPMPSWILYNQKASTVNPEKTTVGYLPIIQAPASELDTLNTVIKRVLHISKSMEQQYVILTVGEALYPKLLELKWSVEEYKDVLIPCLGGLHIAMNFLGVIGQHMDDSGLSELWVKCDLMGANAAQHVMAGKGYARAIRTHKLTLQALWQLLLPRLYTYLDEVDVTPRAELSDLCQSVDADHITQMVDKLTTDRFQQPMKEFAASLAVDDPNAAFWWDYMTMVSIVLCFVRAQRDGLWDLHLYAFKHKLPFFFRYDHINDVRWGTV
;
A
#
# COMPACT_ATOMS: atom_id res chain seq x y z
N MET A 1 2.22 1.95 -13.82
CA MET A 1 1.50 0.67 -13.67
C MET A 1 0.20 0.78 -14.47
N ALA A 2 0.12 0.11 -15.63
CA ALA A 2 -0.92 0.38 -16.62
C ALA A 2 -2.22 -0.39 -16.32
N PHE A 3 -3.29 0.34 -15.99
CA PHE A 3 -4.64 -0.20 -15.78
C PHE A 3 -5.55 0.20 -16.95
N PHE A 4 -5.36 -0.44 -18.11
CA PHE A 4 -6.19 -0.14 -19.27
C PHE A 4 -7.53 -0.87 -19.23
N LYS A 5 -8.62 -0.13 -19.08
CA LYS A 5 -9.96 -0.60 -19.42
C LYS A 5 -10.57 0.42 -20.38
N SER A 6 -10.29 0.28 -21.68
CA SER A 6 -11.14 0.95 -22.67
C SER A 6 -12.46 0.20 -22.76
N ARG A 7 -13.59 0.90 -22.83
CA ARG A 7 -14.92 0.32 -23.09
C ARG A 7 -15.09 -0.15 -24.54
N THR A 8 -14.01 -0.51 -25.22
CA THR A 8 -13.99 -0.91 -26.63
C THR A 8 -13.29 -2.25 -26.75
N SER A 9 -14.02 -3.30 -27.14
CA SER A 9 -13.65 -4.60 -27.77
C SER A 9 -12.30 -5.28 -27.46
N LYS A 10 -11.53 -4.82 -26.47
CA LYS A 10 -10.25 -5.38 -26.04
C LYS A 10 -10.49 -6.34 -24.90
N LYS A 11 -9.70 -7.42 -24.88
CA LYS A 11 -9.63 -8.38 -23.78
C LYS A 11 -9.47 -7.59 -22.46
N PRO A 12 -10.35 -7.80 -21.46
CA PRO A 12 -10.29 -7.04 -20.22
C PRO A 12 -8.95 -7.30 -19.52
N MET A 13 -8.22 -6.22 -19.21
CA MET A 13 -6.99 -6.29 -18.43
C MET A 13 -7.31 -6.68 -16.97
N PRO A 14 -6.40 -7.41 -16.30
CA PRO A 14 -6.60 -7.83 -14.92
C PRO A 14 -6.71 -6.62 -13.97
N SER A 15 -7.48 -6.79 -12.90
CA SER A 15 -7.46 -5.84 -11.78
C SER A 15 -6.10 -5.84 -11.09
N TRP A 16 -5.81 -4.81 -10.29
CA TRP A 16 -4.61 -4.76 -9.44
C TRP A 16 -4.39 -6.05 -8.64
N ILE A 17 -5.46 -6.68 -8.13
CA ILE A 17 -5.33 -7.91 -7.33
C ILE A 17 -4.85 -9.07 -8.21
N LEU A 18 -5.51 -9.28 -9.35
CA LEU A 18 -5.16 -10.37 -10.27
C LEU A 18 -3.78 -10.16 -10.90
N TYR A 19 -3.40 -8.91 -11.16
CA TYR A 19 -2.05 -8.56 -11.59
C TYR A 19 -1.01 -8.99 -10.56
N ASN A 20 -1.17 -8.60 -9.29
CA ASN A 20 -0.20 -8.95 -8.24
C ASN A 20 -0.18 -10.45 -7.95
N GLN A 21 -1.32 -11.14 -8.07
CA GLN A 21 -1.36 -12.59 -7.96
C GLN A 21 -0.51 -13.28 -9.04
N LYS A 22 -0.53 -12.79 -10.27
CA LYS A 22 0.31 -13.31 -11.37
C LYS A 22 1.77 -12.89 -11.26
N ALA A 23 2.02 -11.70 -10.72
CA ALA A 23 3.36 -11.15 -10.50
C ALA A 23 4.07 -11.79 -9.29
N SER A 24 3.31 -12.37 -8.36
CA SER A 24 3.88 -12.98 -7.16
C SER A 24 4.68 -14.22 -7.55
N THR A 25 5.95 -14.22 -7.17
CA THR A 25 6.83 -15.40 -7.19
C THR A 25 6.76 -16.19 -5.88
N VAL A 26 6.03 -15.67 -4.88
CA VAL A 26 5.87 -16.30 -3.57
C VAL A 26 4.80 -17.38 -3.70
N ASN A 27 5.21 -18.64 -3.56
CA ASN A 27 4.34 -19.79 -3.41
C ASN A 27 4.42 -20.27 -1.95
N PRO A 28 3.68 -19.65 -1.02
CA PRO A 28 3.78 -20.00 0.38
C PRO A 28 3.27 -21.43 0.59
N GLU A 29 3.92 -22.16 1.50
CA GLU A 29 3.39 -23.45 1.94
C GLU A 29 1.98 -23.29 2.51
N LYS A 30 1.17 -24.33 2.39
CA LYS A 30 -0.21 -24.32 2.89
C LYS A 30 -0.20 -24.10 4.40
N THR A 31 -0.57 -22.90 4.82
CA THR A 31 -0.66 -22.55 6.24
C THR A 31 -1.93 -23.14 6.85
N THR A 32 -1.84 -23.54 8.12
CA THR A 32 -3.01 -23.88 8.94
C THR A 32 -3.39 -22.65 9.75
N VAL A 33 -4.62 -22.18 9.58
CA VAL A 33 -5.15 -21.04 10.34
C VAL A 33 -5.96 -21.58 11.51
N GLY A 34 -5.57 -21.21 12.73
CA GLY A 34 -6.26 -21.54 13.96
C GLY A 34 -6.62 -20.30 14.75
N TYR A 35 -7.73 -20.35 15.46
CA TYR A 35 -8.14 -19.32 16.42
C TYR A 35 -7.86 -19.80 17.83
N LEU A 36 -7.21 -18.97 18.64
CA LEU A 36 -7.00 -19.27 20.05
C LEU A 36 -8.24 -18.93 20.87
N PRO A 37 -8.45 -19.60 22.02
CA PRO A 37 -9.53 -19.25 22.95
C PRO A 37 -9.46 -17.78 23.35
N ILE A 38 -10.62 -17.12 23.36
CA ILE A 38 -10.75 -15.71 23.73
C ILE A 38 -10.22 -15.50 25.15
N ILE A 39 -9.43 -14.43 25.34
CA ILE A 39 -9.05 -13.94 26.66
C ILE A 39 -10.07 -12.87 27.04
N GLN A 40 -10.83 -13.12 28.11
CA GLN A 40 -11.85 -12.20 28.63
C GLN A 40 -11.19 -11.13 29.52
N ALA A 41 -10.31 -10.32 28.94
CA ALA A 41 -9.64 -9.22 29.62
C ALA A 41 -9.30 -8.10 28.63
N PRO A 42 -9.17 -6.84 29.07
CA PRO A 42 -8.82 -5.73 28.18
C PRO A 42 -7.45 -5.95 27.52
N ALA A 43 -7.41 -5.84 26.18
CA ALA A 43 -6.18 -6.01 25.42
C ALA A 43 -5.10 -4.96 25.77
N SER A 44 -5.51 -3.82 26.32
CA SER A 44 -4.62 -2.75 26.78
C SER A 44 -3.85 -3.11 28.05
N GLU A 45 -4.22 -4.16 28.79
CA GLU A 45 -3.50 -4.55 30.00
C GLU A 45 -2.24 -5.37 29.67
N LEU A 46 -1.16 -5.08 30.39
CA LEU A 46 0.13 -5.75 30.18
C LEU A 46 0.03 -7.26 30.48
N ASP A 47 -0.74 -7.64 31.51
CA ASP A 47 -0.97 -9.04 31.89
C ASP A 47 -1.74 -9.81 30.81
N THR A 48 -2.72 -9.16 30.17
CA THR A 48 -3.45 -9.72 29.03
C THR A 48 -2.49 -9.99 27.87
N LEU A 49 -1.65 -9.01 27.52
CA LEU A 49 -0.66 -9.15 26.45
C LEU A 49 0.38 -10.23 26.78
N ASN A 50 0.86 -10.29 28.03
CA ASN A 50 1.78 -11.32 28.50
C ASN A 50 1.16 -12.73 28.39
N THR A 51 -0.12 -12.86 28.74
CA THR A 51 -0.88 -14.10 28.60
C THR A 51 -0.97 -14.54 27.13
N VAL A 52 -1.20 -13.59 26.20
CA VAL A 52 -1.16 -13.86 24.75
C VAL A 52 0.22 -14.40 24.36
N ILE A 53 1.30 -13.72 24.73
CA ILE A 53 2.67 -14.11 24.38
C ILE A 53 2.97 -15.54 24.88
N LYS A 54 2.66 -15.85 26.15
CA LYS A 54 2.86 -17.19 26.72
C LYS A 54 2.11 -18.28 25.96
N ARG A 55 0.84 -18.02 25.58
CA ARG A 55 0.04 -18.97 24.79
C ARG A 55 0.64 -19.19 23.40
N VAL A 56 1.07 -18.13 22.72
CA VAL A 56 1.68 -18.24 21.39
C VAL A 56 3.02 -18.97 21.46
N LEU A 57 3.87 -18.66 22.45
CA LEU A 57 5.15 -19.36 22.65
C LEU A 57 4.96 -20.85 22.96
N HIS A 58 3.95 -21.20 23.78
CA HIS A 58 3.64 -22.60 24.06
C HIS A 58 3.30 -23.38 22.78
N ILE A 59 2.48 -22.79 21.90
CA ILE A 59 2.10 -23.40 20.62
C ILE A 59 3.29 -23.45 19.67
N SER A 60 4.06 -22.37 19.57
CA SER A 60 5.29 -22.31 18.77
C SER A 60 6.25 -23.43 19.14
N LYS A 61 6.44 -23.69 20.44
CA LYS A 61 7.25 -24.81 20.93
C LYS A 61 6.69 -26.17 20.49
N SER A 62 5.37 -26.37 20.55
CA SER A 62 4.73 -27.62 20.07
C SER A 62 4.81 -27.83 18.56
N MET A 63 5.06 -26.75 17.81
CA MET A 63 5.22 -26.74 16.35
C MET A 63 6.69 -26.67 15.92
N GLU A 64 7.63 -26.80 16.86
CA GLU A 64 9.08 -26.72 16.63
C GLU A 64 9.53 -25.41 15.94
N GLN A 65 8.77 -24.34 16.13
CA GLN A 65 9.09 -23.02 15.57
C GLN A 65 10.11 -22.30 16.46
N GLN A 66 11.24 -21.92 15.87
CA GLN A 66 12.33 -21.22 16.55
C GLN A 66 11.95 -19.78 16.97
N TYR A 67 11.13 -19.10 16.17
CA TYR A 67 10.77 -17.70 16.37
C TYR A 67 9.26 -17.51 16.35
N VAL A 68 8.79 -16.57 17.17
CA VAL A 68 7.40 -16.13 17.21
C VAL A 68 7.30 -14.71 16.69
N ILE A 69 6.67 -14.55 15.53
CA ILE A 69 6.33 -13.22 15.01
C ILE A 69 4.97 -12.83 15.59
N LEU A 70 4.93 -11.78 16.41
CA LEU A 70 3.69 -11.27 16.98
C LEU A 70 3.40 -9.88 16.44
N THR A 71 2.36 -9.80 15.60
CA THR A 71 1.90 -8.54 15.00
C THR A 71 0.82 -7.90 15.85
N VAL A 72 1.01 -6.65 16.28
CA VAL A 72 0.06 -5.93 17.14
C VAL A 72 -0.22 -4.52 16.63
N GLY A 73 -1.38 -3.97 17.01
CA GLY A 73 -1.70 -2.57 16.75
C GLY A 73 -0.76 -1.61 17.48
N GLU A 74 -0.75 -0.36 17.03
CA GLU A 74 0.18 0.67 17.48
C GLU A 74 0.18 0.88 19.00
N ALA A 75 -1.00 0.87 19.64
CA ALA A 75 -1.13 1.06 21.08
C ALA A 75 -0.54 -0.09 21.92
N LEU A 76 -0.39 -1.29 21.34
CA LEU A 76 0.14 -2.47 22.02
C LEU A 76 1.62 -2.68 21.73
N TYR A 77 2.15 -2.09 20.66
CA TYR A 77 3.52 -2.28 20.22
C TYR A 77 4.57 -1.86 21.28
N PRO A 78 4.47 -0.69 21.94
CA PRO A 78 5.37 -0.34 23.05
C PRO A 78 5.36 -1.36 24.19
N LYS A 79 4.16 -1.83 24.56
CA LYS A 79 3.98 -2.81 25.65
C LYS A 79 4.58 -4.17 25.29
N LEU A 80 4.51 -4.52 24.01
CA LEU A 80 5.13 -5.73 23.48
C LEU A 80 6.65 -5.63 23.52
N LEU A 81 7.23 -4.46 23.20
CA LEU A 81 8.67 -4.22 23.33
C LEU A 81 9.11 -4.25 24.80
N GLU A 82 8.34 -3.62 25.71
CA GLU A 82 8.57 -3.66 27.15
C GLU A 82 8.64 -5.10 27.66
N LEU A 83 7.68 -5.95 27.28
CA LEU A 83 7.67 -7.37 27.64
C LEU A 83 8.85 -8.14 27.04
N LYS A 84 9.18 -7.88 25.76
CA LYS A 84 10.33 -8.51 25.09
C LYS A 84 11.64 -8.24 25.83
N TRP A 85 11.83 -7.02 26.33
CA TRP A 85 13.06 -6.64 27.01
C TRP A 85 13.08 -7.00 28.49
N SER A 86 11.91 -7.11 29.12
CA SER A 86 11.80 -7.40 30.56
C SER A 86 11.82 -8.89 30.90
N VAL A 87 11.46 -9.76 29.95
CA VAL A 87 11.36 -11.21 30.18
C VAL A 87 12.40 -11.94 29.34
N GLU A 88 13.36 -12.58 30.01
CA GLU A 88 14.50 -13.23 29.36
C GLU A 88 14.06 -14.30 28.33
N GLU A 89 13.00 -15.05 28.63
CA GLU A 89 12.43 -16.06 27.72
C GLU A 89 11.96 -15.48 26.36
N TYR A 90 11.66 -14.18 26.30
CA TYR A 90 11.10 -13.53 25.10
C TYR A 90 12.18 -12.90 24.24
N LYS A 91 13.35 -12.60 24.81
CA LYS A 91 14.37 -11.74 24.21
C LYS A 91 14.85 -12.24 22.86
N ASP A 92 15.12 -13.53 22.71
CA ASP A 92 15.66 -14.10 21.47
C ASP A 92 14.61 -14.80 20.61
N VAL A 93 13.41 -15.06 21.16
CA VAL A 93 12.36 -15.85 20.50
C VAL A 93 11.25 -14.96 19.92
N LEU A 94 10.86 -13.90 20.62
CA LEU A 94 9.74 -13.04 20.24
C LEU A 94 10.21 -11.95 19.26
N ILE A 95 9.55 -11.84 18.11
CA ILE A 95 9.78 -10.80 17.10
C ILE A 95 8.52 -9.91 17.04
N PRO A 96 8.52 -8.73 17.69
CA PRO A 96 7.43 -7.79 17.65
C PRO A 96 7.32 -7.15 16.27
N CYS A 97 6.14 -7.20 15.67
CA CYS A 97 5.83 -6.50 14.41
C CYS A 97 4.69 -5.50 14.60
N LEU A 98 4.85 -4.31 14.04
CA LEU A 98 3.80 -3.31 14.02
C LEU A 98 2.76 -3.66 12.95
N GLY A 99 1.48 -3.62 13.32
CA GLY A 99 0.37 -4.01 12.45
C GLY A 99 0.23 -3.12 11.23
N GLY A 100 0.49 -3.68 10.05
CA GLY A 100 0.39 -2.96 8.78
C GLY A 100 -1.01 -2.41 8.45
N LEU A 101 -2.08 -2.99 9.00
CA LEU A 101 -3.44 -2.52 8.76
C LEU A 101 -3.64 -1.08 9.28
N HIS A 102 -3.21 -0.81 10.51
CA HIS A 102 -3.35 0.53 11.11
C HIS A 102 -2.52 1.56 10.33
N ILE A 103 -1.27 1.22 9.98
CA ILE A 103 -0.41 2.08 9.16
C ILE A 103 -1.05 2.39 7.79
N ALA A 104 -1.69 1.41 7.16
CA ALA A 104 -2.38 1.61 5.90
C ALA A 104 -3.63 2.48 6.05
N MET A 105 -4.43 2.27 7.10
CA MET A 105 -5.62 3.07 7.39
C MET A 105 -5.28 4.52 7.76
N ASN A 106 -4.25 4.72 8.58
CA ASN A 106 -3.78 6.05 8.93
C ASN A 106 -3.32 6.82 7.68
N PHE A 107 -2.55 6.16 6.81
CA PHE A 107 -2.12 6.76 5.55
C PHE A 107 -3.28 7.01 4.57
N LEU A 108 -4.34 6.20 4.59
CA LEU A 108 -5.57 6.51 3.85
C LEU A 108 -6.27 7.77 4.40
N GLY A 109 -6.20 8.00 5.71
CA GLY A 109 -6.66 9.25 6.32
C GLY A 109 -5.85 10.45 5.84
N VAL A 110 -4.52 10.31 5.77
CA VAL A 110 -3.63 11.33 5.18
C VAL A 110 -4.00 11.65 3.73
N ILE A 111 -4.30 10.62 2.91
CA ILE A 111 -4.78 10.81 1.53
C ILE A 111 -6.10 11.58 1.52
N GLY A 112 -7.02 11.26 2.43
CA GLY A 112 -8.29 11.98 2.54
C GLY A 112 -8.10 13.44 2.93
N GLN A 113 -7.23 13.73 3.89
CA GLN A 113 -6.90 15.11 4.27
C GLN A 113 -6.19 15.89 3.17
N HIS A 114 -5.29 15.24 2.40
CA HIS A 114 -4.69 15.84 1.21
C HIS A 114 -5.74 16.22 0.17
N MET A 115 -6.78 15.39 0.03
CA MET A 115 -7.86 15.55 -0.94
C MET A 115 -9.09 16.25 -0.36
N ASP A 116 -8.98 16.86 0.82
CA ASP A 116 -10.09 17.57 1.43
C ASP A 116 -10.50 18.75 0.53
N ASP A 117 -11.80 18.96 0.39
CA ASP A 117 -12.40 19.96 -0.51
C ASP A 117 -11.99 19.89 -2.01
N SER A 118 -11.29 18.84 -2.44
CA SER A 118 -10.83 18.66 -3.84
C SER A 118 -11.94 18.23 -4.82
N GLY A 119 -13.12 17.87 -4.32
CA GLY A 119 -14.18 17.24 -5.12
C GLY A 119 -14.07 15.71 -5.25
N LEU A 120 -13.05 15.07 -4.66
CA LEU A 120 -12.85 13.61 -4.75
C LEU A 120 -14.03 12.83 -4.15
N SER A 121 -14.54 13.28 -2.99
CA SER A 121 -15.63 12.61 -2.30
C SER A 121 -16.94 12.70 -3.10
N GLU A 122 -17.19 13.87 -3.68
CA GLU A 122 -18.32 14.22 -4.54
C GLU A 122 -18.27 13.41 -5.82
N LEU A 123 -17.08 13.24 -6.41
CA LEU A 123 -16.86 12.39 -7.58
C LEU A 123 -17.28 10.94 -7.29
N TRP A 124 -16.86 10.38 -6.14
CA TRP A 124 -17.26 9.02 -5.77
C TRP A 124 -18.77 8.87 -5.59
N VAL A 125 -19.43 9.88 -5.05
CA VAL A 125 -20.89 9.90 -4.91
C VAL A 125 -21.59 10.00 -6.26
N LYS A 126 -21.18 10.96 -7.10
CA LYS A 126 -21.79 11.21 -8.42
C LYS A 126 -21.61 10.04 -9.40
N CYS A 127 -20.55 9.24 -9.24
CA CYS A 127 -20.31 8.05 -10.04
C CYS A 127 -20.93 6.77 -9.46
N ASP A 128 -21.80 6.88 -8.45
CA ASP A 128 -22.45 5.76 -7.77
C ASP A 128 -21.47 4.70 -7.22
N LEU A 129 -20.25 5.13 -6.85
CA LEU A 129 -19.27 4.23 -6.21
C LEU A 129 -19.65 3.97 -4.75
N MET A 130 -20.20 4.98 -4.07
CA MET A 130 -20.73 4.90 -2.72
C MET A 130 -21.60 6.10 -2.36
N GLY A 131 -22.42 5.97 -1.29
CA GLY A 131 -23.18 7.10 -0.75
C GLY A 131 -22.31 8.11 0.02
N ALA A 132 -22.83 9.31 0.24
CA ALA A 132 -22.10 10.43 0.86
C ALA A 132 -21.47 10.09 2.22
N ASN A 133 -22.22 9.46 3.12
CA ASN A 133 -21.70 9.05 4.44
C ASN A 133 -20.54 8.05 4.32
N ALA A 134 -20.60 7.15 3.33
CA ALA A 134 -19.53 6.21 3.08
C ALA A 134 -18.29 6.89 2.49
N ALA A 135 -18.48 7.90 1.63
CA ALA A 135 -17.38 8.69 1.08
C ALA A 135 -16.63 9.43 2.19
N GLN A 136 -17.36 10.12 3.07
CA GLN A 136 -16.78 10.81 4.23
C GLN A 136 -16.05 9.83 5.17
N HIS A 137 -16.63 8.66 5.41
CA HIS A 137 -15.97 7.62 6.21
C HIS A 137 -14.67 7.12 5.57
N VAL A 138 -14.61 7.00 4.24
CA VAL A 138 -13.39 6.63 3.50
C VAL A 138 -12.35 7.75 3.53
N MET A 139 -12.77 9.01 3.34
CA MET A 139 -11.90 10.18 3.45
C MET A 139 -11.27 10.30 4.84
N ALA A 140 -11.99 9.92 5.90
CA ALA A 140 -11.45 9.84 7.25
C ALA A 140 -10.49 8.66 7.50
N GLY A 141 -10.04 7.94 6.45
CA GLY A 141 -9.14 6.78 6.56
C GLY A 141 -9.79 5.51 7.10
N LYS A 142 -11.13 5.49 7.20
CA LYS A 142 -11.88 4.35 7.76
C LYS A 142 -12.48 3.47 6.66
N GLY A 143 -12.84 2.24 7.00
CA GLY A 143 -13.43 1.29 6.06
C GLY A 143 -12.44 0.83 4.98
N TYR A 144 -11.30 0.29 5.43
CA TYR A 144 -10.14 -0.13 4.63
C TYR A 144 -10.49 -0.76 3.27
N ALA A 145 -11.32 -1.81 3.23
CA ALA A 145 -11.62 -2.52 1.99
C ALA A 145 -12.31 -1.63 0.94
N ARG A 146 -13.20 -0.74 1.39
CA ARG A 146 -13.90 0.21 0.54
C ARG A 146 -12.95 1.30 0.04
N ALA A 147 -12.14 1.86 0.94
CA ALA A 147 -11.13 2.87 0.60
C ALA A 147 -10.14 2.36 -0.45
N ILE A 148 -9.54 1.18 -0.23
CA ILE A 148 -8.59 0.58 -1.18
C ILE A 148 -9.25 0.35 -2.55
N ARG A 149 -10.52 -0.08 -2.57
CA ARG A 149 -11.25 -0.29 -3.83
C ARG A 149 -11.41 1.02 -4.59
N THR A 150 -11.86 2.09 -3.93
CA THR A 150 -12.19 3.34 -4.62
C THR A 150 -10.96 4.12 -5.03
N HIS A 151 -9.92 4.17 -4.20
CA HIS A 151 -8.64 4.76 -4.61
C HIS A 151 -8.02 4.03 -5.81
N LYS A 152 -8.12 2.69 -5.90
CA LYS A 152 -7.68 1.94 -7.09
C LYS A 152 -8.44 2.33 -8.35
N LEU A 153 -9.76 2.49 -8.25
CA LEU A 153 -10.60 2.88 -9.39
C LEU A 153 -10.29 4.32 -9.82
N THR A 154 -10.15 5.24 -8.88
CA THR A 154 -9.79 6.63 -9.18
C THR A 154 -8.38 6.73 -9.77
N LEU A 155 -7.39 6.01 -9.21
CA LEU A 155 -6.03 5.95 -9.77
C LEU A 155 -6.06 5.46 -11.22
N GLN A 156 -6.86 4.42 -11.51
CA GLN A 156 -7.04 3.92 -12.86
C GLN A 156 -7.67 4.97 -13.78
N ALA A 157 -8.72 5.67 -13.34
CA ALA A 157 -9.37 6.71 -14.13
C ALA A 157 -8.41 7.88 -14.44
N LEU A 158 -7.61 8.31 -13.46
CA LEU A 158 -6.63 9.39 -13.65
C LEU A 158 -5.52 8.98 -14.62
N TRP A 159 -5.01 7.74 -14.55
CA TRP A 159 -4.07 7.25 -15.55
C TRP A 159 -4.67 7.25 -16.97
N GLN A 160 -5.97 7.01 -17.14
CA GLN A 160 -6.60 7.09 -18.47
C GLN A 160 -6.62 8.52 -19.03
N LEU A 161 -6.65 9.54 -18.15
CA LEU A 161 -6.60 10.95 -18.54
C LEU A 161 -5.18 11.44 -18.79
N LEU A 162 -4.22 11.00 -17.96
CA LEU A 162 -2.84 11.50 -18.01
C LEU A 162 -1.95 10.73 -18.97
N LEU A 163 -2.22 9.45 -19.23
CA LEU A 163 -1.36 8.63 -20.08
C LEU A 163 -1.27 9.14 -21.53
N PRO A 164 -2.34 9.66 -22.17
CA PRO A 164 -2.22 10.33 -23.46
C PRO A 164 -1.28 11.54 -23.41
N ARG A 165 -1.34 12.36 -22.35
CA ARG A 165 -0.44 13.52 -22.17
C ARG A 165 1.01 13.06 -22.01
N LEU A 166 1.24 12.01 -21.23
CA LEU A 166 2.56 11.40 -21.09
C LEU A 166 3.08 10.87 -22.44
N TYR A 167 2.23 10.24 -23.26
CA TYR A 167 2.65 9.76 -24.58
C TYR A 167 3.05 10.91 -25.50
N THR A 168 2.30 12.01 -25.51
CA THR A 168 2.68 13.21 -26.26
C THR A 168 4.02 13.77 -25.79
N TYR A 169 4.23 13.87 -24.47
CA TYR A 169 5.51 14.30 -23.91
C TYR A 169 6.67 13.38 -24.32
N LEU A 170 6.47 12.06 -24.24
CA LEU A 170 7.49 11.09 -24.64
C LEU A 170 7.79 11.19 -26.14
N ASP A 171 6.79 11.40 -27.00
CA ASP A 171 7.01 11.58 -28.44
C ASP A 171 7.91 12.79 -28.77
N GLU A 172 7.85 13.83 -27.95
CA GLU A 172 8.66 15.05 -28.11
C GLU A 172 10.10 14.86 -27.60
N VAL A 173 10.31 14.03 -26.57
CA VAL A 173 11.61 13.85 -25.90
C VAL A 173 12.38 12.61 -26.40
N ASP A 174 11.76 11.43 -26.35
CA ASP A 174 12.27 10.16 -26.88
C ASP A 174 11.08 9.21 -27.14
N VAL A 175 10.83 8.91 -28.42
CA VAL A 175 9.72 8.03 -28.84
C VAL A 175 9.89 6.57 -28.34
N THR A 176 11.11 6.18 -27.99
CA THR A 176 11.43 4.78 -27.68
C THR A 176 10.76 4.28 -26.39
N PRO A 177 10.82 4.99 -25.24
CA PRO A 177 10.03 4.66 -24.05
C PRO A 177 8.54 4.43 -24.33
N ARG A 178 7.94 5.20 -25.23
CA ARG A 178 6.52 5.02 -25.60
C ARG A 178 6.30 3.69 -26.32
N ALA A 179 7.12 3.38 -27.32
CA ALA A 179 7.03 2.11 -28.05
C ALA A 179 7.21 0.92 -27.09
N GLU A 180 8.19 0.99 -26.19
CA GLU A 180 8.43 -0.04 -25.17
C GLU A 180 7.26 -0.19 -24.21
N LEU A 181 6.68 0.91 -23.70
CA LEU A 181 5.48 0.87 -22.86
C LEU A 181 4.30 0.20 -23.57
N SER A 182 4.08 0.55 -24.83
CA SER A 182 2.95 0.01 -25.60
C SER A 182 3.10 -1.49 -25.83
N ASP A 183 4.31 -1.98 -26.01
CA ASP A 183 4.62 -3.41 -26.15
C ASP A 183 4.42 -4.16 -24.83
N LEU A 184 4.99 -3.63 -23.74
CA LEU A 184 4.90 -4.21 -22.40
C LEU A 184 3.46 -4.30 -21.86
N CYS A 185 2.55 -3.45 -22.33
CA CYS A 185 1.14 -3.46 -21.92
C CYS A 185 0.27 -4.51 -22.63
N GLN A 186 0.84 -5.33 -23.53
CA GLN A 186 0.07 -6.31 -24.31
C GLN A 186 -0.20 -7.62 -23.58
N SER A 187 0.63 -7.97 -22.60
CA SER A 187 0.48 -9.18 -21.78
C SER A 187 0.57 -8.89 -20.28
N VAL A 188 0.13 -9.86 -19.49
CA VAL A 188 0.13 -9.84 -18.02
C VAL A 188 0.57 -11.18 -17.44
N ASP A 189 1.34 -11.94 -18.21
CA ASP A 189 2.07 -13.10 -17.69
C ASP A 189 3.28 -12.65 -16.86
N ALA A 190 3.84 -13.58 -16.08
CA ALA A 190 4.90 -13.27 -15.13
C ALA A 190 6.19 -12.75 -15.81
N ASP A 191 6.49 -13.23 -17.02
CA ASP A 191 7.68 -12.84 -17.77
C ASP A 191 7.57 -11.40 -18.28
N HIS A 192 6.45 -11.05 -18.93
CA HIS A 192 6.17 -9.68 -19.34
C HIS A 192 6.07 -8.72 -18.16
N ILE A 193 5.55 -9.17 -17.02
CA ILE A 193 5.53 -8.36 -15.80
C ILE A 193 6.95 -8.06 -15.33
N THR A 194 7.83 -9.05 -15.32
CA THR A 194 9.24 -8.89 -14.93
C THR A 194 9.95 -7.92 -15.87
N GLN A 195 9.85 -8.15 -17.18
CA GLN A 195 10.41 -7.26 -18.20
C GLN A 195 9.87 -5.83 -18.06
N MET A 196 8.56 -5.67 -17.80
CA MET A 196 7.97 -4.36 -17.58
C MET A 196 8.57 -3.68 -16.36
N VAL A 197 8.72 -4.39 -15.24
CA VAL A 197 9.35 -3.82 -14.04
C VAL A 197 10.79 -3.40 -14.34
N ASP A 198 11.59 -4.26 -14.99
CA ASP A 198 12.99 -3.98 -15.31
C ASP A 198 13.15 -2.76 -16.21
N LYS A 199 12.30 -2.61 -17.24
CA LYS A 199 12.34 -1.41 -18.09
C LYS A 199 11.91 -0.16 -17.34
N LEU A 200 10.82 -0.25 -16.56
CA LEU A 200 10.28 0.89 -15.81
C LEU A 200 11.23 1.39 -14.73
N THR A 201 12.14 0.57 -14.20
CA THR A 201 13.11 0.97 -13.17
C THR A 201 14.37 1.64 -13.74
N THR A 202 14.61 1.55 -15.06
CA THR A 202 15.76 2.21 -15.70
C THR A 202 15.66 3.73 -15.63
N ASP A 203 16.81 4.41 -15.60
CA ASP A 203 16.87 5.88 -15.67
C ASP A 203 16.25 6.42 -16.96
N ARG A 204 16.37 5.67 -18.06
CA ARG A 204 15.72 5.99 -19.34
C ARG A 204 14.21 6.19 -19.18
N PHE A 205 13.56 5.46 -18.28
CA PHE A 205 12.15 5.61 -18.01
C PHE A 205 11.88 6.57 -16.84
N GLN A 206 12.65 6.44 -15.76
CA GLN A 206 12.45 7.22 -14.53
C GLN A 206 12.70 8.71 -14.73
N GLN A 207 13.67 9.10 -15.55
CA GLN A 207 13.99 10.51 -15.77
C GLN A 207 12.88 11.24 -16.54
N PRO A 208 12.42 10.79 -17.73
CA PRO A 208 11.29 11.42 -18.42
C PRO A 208 10.01 11.46 -17.59
N MET A 209 9.76 10.44 -16.76
CA MET A 209 8.60 10.45 -15.85
C MET A 209 8.70 11.54 -14.78
N LYS A 210 9.89 11.78 -14.22
CA LYS A 210 10.13 12.86 -13.25
C LYS A 210 10.01 14.23 -13.90
N GLU A 211 10.55 14.38 -15.11
CA GLU A 211 10.48 15.63 -15.87
C GLU A 211 9.03 15.94 -16.28
N PHE A 212 8.28 14.94 -16.74
CA PHE A 212 6.85 15.07 -17.00
C PHE A 212 6.07 15.47 -15.74
N ALA A 213 6.34 14.84 -14.60
CA ALA A 213 5.70 15.22 -13.34
C ALA A 213 6.04 16.67 -12.94
N ALA A 214 7.28 17.11 -13.19
CA ALA A 214 7.70 18.48 -12.93
C ALA A 214 7.04 19.50 -13.88
N SER A 215 6.84 19.15 -15.16
CA SER A 215 6.16 20.04 -16.11
C SER A 215 4.70 20.27 -15.75
N LEU A 216 4.01 19.25 -15.19
CA LEU A 216 2.64 19.43 -14.69
C LEU A 216 2.55 20.55 -13.66
N ALA A 217 3.54 20.72 -12.77
CA ALA A 217 3.52 21.77 -11.76
C ALA A 217 3.56 23.20 -12.35
N VAL A 218 4.13 23.34 -13.55
CA VAL A 218 4.24 24.62 -14.26
C VAL A 218 3.01 24.85 -15.14
N ASP A 219 2.62 23.85 -15.91
CA ASP A 219 1.63 24.00 -16.98
C ASP A 219 0.18 23.78 -16.50
N ASP A 220 0.00 22.94 -15.48
CA ASP A 220 -1.31 22.53 -14.97
C ASP A 220 -1.25 22.20 -13.47
N PRO A 221 -1.29 23.23 -12.59
CA PRO A 221 -1.20 23.04 -11.14
C PRO A 221 -2.25 22.08 -10.57
N ASN A 222 -3.41 21.98 -11.22
CA ASN A 222 -4.44 21.02 -10.83
C ASN A 222 -3.99 19.58 -11.15
N ALA A 223 -3.46 19.31 -12.36
CA ALA A 223 -2.89 18.00 -12.66
C ALA A 223 -1.72 17.64 -11.73
N ALA A 224 -0.89 18.60 -11.33
CA ALA A 224 0.17 18.38 -10.36
C ALA A 224 -0.37 17.98 -8.97
N PHE A 225 -1.44 18.63 -8.50
CA PHE A 225 -2.12 18.24 -7.27
C PHE A 225 -2.67 16.80 -7.34
N TRP A 226 -3.34 16.46 -8.45
CA TRP A 226 -3.83 15.09 -8.65
C TRP A 226 -2.70 14.06 -8.86
N TRP A 227 -1.53 14.49 -9.33
CA TRP A 227 -0.34 13.64 -9.41
C TRP A 227 0.21 13.27 -8.03
N ASP A 228 0.20 14.20 -7.08
CA ASP A 228 0.55 13.93 -5.68
C ASP A 228 -0.41 12.89 -5.08
N TYR A 229 -1.71 13.05 -5.29
CA TYR A 229 -2.70 12.03 -4.92
C TYR A 229 -2.38 10.65 -5.52
N MET A 230 -2.09 10.58 -6.82
CA MET A 230 -1.75 9.31 -7.48
C MET A 230 -0.48 8.68 -6.89
N THR A 231 0.50 9.51 -6.53
CA THR A 231 1.73 9.09 -5.86
C THR A 231 1.43 8.49 -4.49
N MET A 232 0.63 9.17 -3.68
CA MET A 232 0.19 8.66 -2.37
C MET A 232 -0.57 7.34 -2.50
N VAL A 233 -1.54 7.24 -3.41
CA VAL A 233 -2.27 5.98 -3.63
C VAL A 233 -1.31 4.87 -4.09
N SER A 234 -0.33 5.17 -4.93
CA SER A 234 0.67 4.17 -5.36
C SER A 234 1.50 3.67 -4.17
N ILE A 235 1.92 4.56 -3.26
CA ILE A 235 2.65 4.19 -2.03
C ILE A 235 1.83 3.26 -1.15
N VAL A 236 0.54 3.55 -0.91
CA VAL A 236 -0.30 2.67 -0.07
C VAL A 236 -0.51 1.31 -0.74
N LEU A 237 -0.62 1.25 -2.07
CA LEU A 237 -0.74 0.00 -2.80
C LEU A 237 0.55 -0.82 -2.75
N CYS A 238 1.72 -0.19 -2.88
CA CYS A 238 3.02 -0.86 -2.68
C CYS A 238 3.12 -1.45 -1.27
N PHE A 239 2.71 -0.68 -0.25
CA PHE A 239 2.68 -1.17 1.12
C PHE A 239 1.75 -2.37 1.29
N VAL A 240 0.54 -2.33 0.71
CA VAL A 240 -0.42 -3.45 0.77
C VAL A 240 0.13 -4.70 0.05
N ARG A 241 0.84 -4.54 -1.07
CA ARG A 241 1.53 -5.65 -1.74
C ARG A 241 2.61 -6.23 -0.82
N ALA A 242 3.46 -5.39 -0.25
CA ALA A 242 4.53 -5.84 0.65
C ALA A 242 4.02 -6.69 1.80
N GLN A 243 2.91 -6.28 2.42
CA GLN A 243 2.26 -7.02 3.51
C GLN A 243 1.70 -8.37 3.05
N ARG A 244 1.14 -8.45 1.84
CA ARG A 244 0.51 -9.67 1.31
C ARG A 244 1.53 -10.72 0.87
N ASP A 245 2.62 -10.25 0.27
CA ASP A 245 3.66 -11.11 -0.29
C ASP A 245 4.80 -11.34 0.71
N GLY A 246 4.77 -10.72 1.90
CA GLY A 246 5.83 -10.83 2.90
C GLY A 246 7.16 -10.18 2.48
N LEU A 247 7.11 -9.17 1.60
CA LEU A 247 8.31 -8.53 1.04
C LEU A 247 8.82 -7.41 1.95
N TRP A 248 9.82 -7.70 2.77
CA TRP A 248 10.33 -6.77 3.78
C TRP A 248 10.98 -5.51 3.19
N ASP A 249 11.79 -5.63 2.15
CA ASP A 249 12.43 -4.45 1.52
C ASP A 249 11.39 -3.51 0.90
N LEU A 250 10.35 -4.08 0.27
CA LEU A 250 9.24 -3.29 -0.27
C LEU A 250 8.40 -2.65 0.85
N HIS A 251 8.27 -3.32 2.00
CA HIS A 251 7.63 -2.75 3.18
C HIS A 251 8.39 -1.51 3.64
N LEU A 252 9.71 -1.62 3.84
CA LEU A 252 10.56 -0.51 4.27
C LEU A 252 10.56 0.63 3.26
N TYR A 253 10.68 0.31 1.97
CA TYR A 253 10.56 1.27 0.89
C TYR A 253 9.23 2.03 0.97
N ALA A 254 8.11 1.32 0.99
CA ALA A 254 6.80 1.97 0.98
C ALA A 254 6.57 2.76 2.26
N PHE A 255 6.99 2.26 3.42
CA PHE A 255 6.87 2.95 4.70
C PHE A 255 7.69 4.25 4.72
N LYS A 256 8.96 4.21 4.28
CA LYS A 256 9.81 5.40 4.13
C LYS A 256 9.15 6.48 3.26
N HIS A 257 8.50 6.10 2.16
CA HIS A 257 7.82 7.04 1.27
C HIS A 257 6.51 7.60 1.84
N LYS A 258 5.94 7.00 2.89
CA LYS A 258 4.80 7.58 3.62
C LYS A 258 5.22 8.69 4.57
N LEU A 259 6.42 8.63 5.13
CA LEU A 259 6.88 9.53 6.20
C LEU A 259 6.73 11.02 5.83
N PRO A 260 7.13 11.51 4.65
CA PRO A 260 6.98 12.93 4.31
C PRO A 260 5.52 13.40 4.36
N PHE A 261 4.58 12.55 3.94
CA PHE A 261 3.15 12.88 3.97
C PHE A 261 2.60 12.80 5.39
N PHE A 262 3.01 11.82 6.20
CA PHE A 262 2.60 11.79 7.59
C PHE A 262 3.03 13.06 8.34
N PHE A 263 4.26 13.54 8.13
CA PHE A 263 4.71 14.82 8.68
C PHE A 263 3.93 16.01 8.13
N ARG A 264 3.72 16.07 6.81
CA ARG A 264 2.99 17.17 6.15
C ARG A 264 1.56 17.34 6.68
N TYR A 265 0.91 16.24 7.06
CA TYR A 265 -0.49 16.22 7.48
C TYR A 265 -0.67 15.99 8.99
N ASP A 266 0.39 16.09 9.79
CA ASP A 266 0.37 15.97 11.26
C ASP A 266 -0.14 14.60 11.81
N HIS A 267 0.15 13.53 11.06
CA HIS A 267 -0.16 12.15 11.45
C HIS A 267 1.04 11.48 12.14
N ILE A 268 1.49 12.05 13.27
CA ILE A 268 2.77 11.71 13.93
C ILE A 268 2.82 10.36 14.65
N ASN A 269 1.67 9.76 14.94
CA ASN A 269 1.56 8.54 15.74
C ASN A 269 2.35 7.37 15.12
N ASP A 270 2.16 7.09 13.82
CA ASP A 270 2.90 6.01 13.14
C ASP A 270 4.34 6.40 12.79
N VAL A 271 4.65 7.70 12.74
CA VAL A 271 5.95 8.23 12.30
C VAL A 271 7.06 7.90 13.28
N ARG A 272 6.75 7.88 14.58
CA ARG A 272 7.71 7.54 15.65
C ARG A 272 8.35 6.15 15.50
N TRP A 273 7.71 5.26 14.73
CA TRP A 273 8.21 3.92 14.45
C TRP A 273 8.98 3.82 13.12
N GLY A 274 9.03 4.88 12.32
CA GLY A 274 9.66 4.90 10.99
C GLY A 274 10.85 5.83 10.83
N THR A 275 11.03 6.79 11.73
CA THR A 275 12.26 7.57 11.82
C THR A 275 13.30 6.78 12.60
N VAL A 276 14.15 6.04 11.88
CA VAL A 276 15.40 5.46 12.41
C VAL A 276 16.57 6.11 11.70
#